data_AF-A0A8C3T3T4-F1
#
_entry.id   AF-A0A8C3T3T4-F1
#
_cell.length_a   1.000
_cell.length_b   1.000
_cell.length_c   1.000
_cell.angle_alpha   90.00
_cell.angle_beta   90.00
_cell.angle_gamma   90.00
#
_symmetry.space_group_name_H-M   'P 1'
#
loop_
_entity.id
_entity.type
_entity.pdbx_description
1 polymer ?
#
loop_
_entity_poly.entity_id
_entity_poly.type
_entity_poly.pdbx_seq_one_letter_code
_entity_poly.pdbx_strand_id
1 'polypeptide(L)'
;MSAQVKDKEAFQRLSFLYQAAHCVLAQNPENQELARFYCHAQRSISRRLVLRQDPSVKRTICKSCSSLLVPGVSSTVRQRRRRGRRWSVVRCLCCGQTKRFPSNPAYKLWAEQPEALLENQPHADQKPAAPQDPRKEPSAQKAKTPSVTTGLQSRPAPQGTAEAGTRVGKGGPSRR
;
A
#
# COMPACT_ATOMS: atom_id res chain seq x y z
N MET A 1 -6.27 -9.80 20.85
CA MET A 1 -5.72 -8.43 20.92
C MET A 1 -5.11 -8.12 19.57
N SER A 2 -5.58 -7.08 18.85
CA SER A 2 -5.06 -6.77 17.52
C SER A 2 -3.66 -6.16 17.65
N ALA A 3 -2.63 -6.89 17.23
CA ALA A 3 -1.28 -6.33 17.11
C ALA A 3 -1.34 -5.07 16.24
N GLN A 4 -0.77 -3.97 16.73
CA GLN A 4 -0.75 -2.70 16.02
C GLN A 4 0.23 -2.77 14.85
N VAL A 5 -0.25 -3.23 13.69
CA VAL A 5 0.54 -3.34 12.47
C VAL A 5 0.78 -1.94 11.92
N LYS A 6 2.05 -1.57 11.74
CA LYS A 6 2.44 -0.31 11.06
C LYS A 6 1.84 -0.29 9.65
N ASP A 7 1.38 0.87 9.20
CA ASP A 7 0.77 1.06 7.88
C ASP A 7 -0.52 0.26 7.63
N LYS A 8 -1.29 -0.05 8.69
CA LYS A 8 -2.56 -0.82 8.62
C LYS A 8 -3.51 -0.32 7.52
N GLU A 9 -3.74 0.98 7.43
CA GLU A 9 -4.63 1.58 6.43
C GLU A 9 -4.13 1.35 4.99
N ALA A 10 -2.81 1.42 4.79
CA ALA A 10 -2.22 1.17 3.48
C ALA A 10 -2.40 -0.30 3.08
N PHE A 11 -2.18 -1.25 4.00
CA PHE A 11 -2.45 -2.67 3.74
C PHE A 11 -3.93 -2.95 3.47
N GLN A 12 -4.85 -2.32 4.20
CA GLN A 12 -6.29 -2.42 3.93
C GLN A 12 -6.63 -1.94 2.52
N ARG A 13 -6.09 -0.79 2.10
CA ARG A 13 -6.28 -0.25 0.75
C ARG A 13 -5.73 -1.19 -0.33
N LEU A 14 -4.56 -1.78 -0.12
CA LEU A 14 -3.96 -2.73 -1.06
C LEU A 14 -4.79 -4.02 -1.17
N SER A 15 -5.27 -4.54 -0.04
CA SER A 15 -6.15 -5.72 0.00
C SER A 15 -7.47 -5.46 -0.70
N PHE A 16 -8.09 -4.29 -0.48
CA PHE A 16 -9.33 -3.91 -1.15
C PHE A 16 -9.17 -3.88 -2.67
N LEU A 17 -8.12 -3.22 -3.18
CA LEU A 17 -7.86 -3.16 -4.62
C LEU A 17 -7.63 -4.53 -5.24
N TYR A 18 -6.92 -5.41 -4.52
CA TYR A 18 -6.68 -6.78 -4.96
C TYR A 18 -7.99 -7.59 -5.04
N GLN A 19 -8.84 -7.50 -4.01
CA GLN A 19 -10.14 -8.17 -3.99
C GLN A 19 -11.09 -7.63 -5.05
N ALA A 20 -11.12 -6.31 -5.26
CA ALA A 20 -11.91 -5.68 -6.31
C ALA A 20 -11.51 -6.20 -7.70
N ALA A 21 -10.21 -6.38 -7.97
CA ALA A 21 -9.73 -6.96 -9.23
C ALA A 21 -10.24 -8.39 -9.46
N HIS A 22 -10.29 -9.23 -8.42
CA HIS A 22 -10.86 -10.57 -8.51
C HIS A 22 -12.37 -10.55 -8.71
N CYS A 23 -13.09 -9.67 -7.99
CA CYS A 23 -14.54 -9.52 -8.10
C CYS A 23 -14.97 -9.14 -9.53
N VAL A 24 -14.26 -8.18 -10.15
CA VAL A 24 -14.53 -7.78 -11.55
C VAL A 24 -14.38 -8.95 -12.51
N LEU A 25 -13.31 -9.73 -12.39
CA LEU A 25 -13.10 -10.89 -13.28
C LEU A 25 -14.07 -12.03 -13.02
N ALA A 26 -14.53 -12.19 -11.77
CA ALA A 26 -15.53 -13.19 -11.42
C ALA A 26 -16.92 -12.85 -11.96
N GLN A 27 -17.28 -11.56 -11.98
CA GLN A 27 -18.56 -11.10 -12.55
C GLN A 27 -18.53 -11.06 -14.07
N ASN A 28 -17.48 -10.46 -14.66
CA ASN A 28 -17.38 -10.22 -16.09
C ASN A 28 -15.92 -10.44 -16.57
N PRO A 29 -15.58 -11.60 -17.15
CA PRO A 29 -14.21 -11.92 -17.53
C PRO A 29 -13.66 -11.06 -18.67
N GLU A 30 -14.53 -10.44 -19.48
CA GLU A 30 -14.13 -9.54 -20.58
C GLU A 30 -13.60 -8.19 -20.08
N ASN A 31 -14.01 -7.76 -18.88
CA ASN A 31 -13.62 -6.46 -18.29
C ASN A 31 -12.22 -6.49 -17.67
N GLN A 32 -11.26 -6.98 -18.44
CA GLN A 32 -9.90 -7.22 -17.98
C GLN A 32 -9.10 -5.93 -17.75
N GLU A 33 -9.47 -4.84 -18.42
CA GLU A 33 -8.84 -3.52 -18.25
C GLU A 33 -9.15 -2.91 -16.87
N LEU A 34 -10.36 -3.09 -16.35
CA LEU A 34 -10.71 -2.61 -15.01
C LEU A 34 -9.93 -3.38 -13.92
N ALA A 35 -9.82 -4.70 -14.07
CA ALA A 35 -9.00 -5.52 -13.17
C ALA A 35 -7.50 -5.13 -13.24
N ARG A 36 -6.98 -4.82 -14.43
CA ARG A 36 -5.61 -4.30 -14.62
C ARG A 36 -5.42 -2.95 -13.94
N PHE A 37 -6.40 -2.05 -14.04
CA PHE A 37 -6.36 -0.75 -13.38
C PHE A 37 -6.22 -0.89 -11.86
N TYR A 38 -7.04 -1.75 -11.22
CA TYR A 38 -6.94 -2.00 -9.79
C TYR A 38 -5.59 -2.58 -9.38
N CYS A 39 -5.08 -3.57 -10.11
CA CYS A 39 -3.76 -4.14 -9.85
C CYS A 39 -2.61 -3.13 -10.08
N HIS A 40 -2.74 -2.26 -11.09
CA HIS A 40 -1.78 -1.17 -11.35
C HIS A 40 -1.79 -0.15 -10.21
N ALA A 41 -2.96 0.25 -9.73
CA ALA A 41 -3.11 1.14 -8.58
C ALA A 41 -2.50 0.52 -7.31
N GLN A 42 -2.81 -0.75 -7.02
CA GLN A 42 -2.23 -1.50 -5.90
C GLN A 42 -0.70 -1.49 -5.97
N ARG A 43 -0.13 -1.82 -7.15
CA ARG A 43 1.32 -1.85 -7.33
C ARG A 43 1.96 -0.48 -7.19
N SER A 44 1.29 0.57 -7.67
CA SER A 44 1.77 1.95 -7.58
C SER A 44 1.81 2.43 -6.13
N ILE A 45 0.77 2.15 -5.35
CA ILE A 45 0.70 2.47 -3.92
C ILE A 45 1.79 1.69 -3.16
N SER A 46 1.91 0.37 -3.39
CA SER A 46 2.93 -0.46 -2.75
C SER A 46 4.35 0.03 -3.04
N ARG A 47 4.63 0.49 -4.27
CA ARG A 47 5.93 1.06 -4.63
C ARG A 47 6.19 2.40 -3.95
N ARG A 48 5.21 3.30 -3.96
CA ARG A 48 5.33 4.65 -3.38
C ARG A 48 5.55 4.60 -1.88
N LEU A 49 4.84 3.71 -1.19
CA LEU A 49 4.95 3.53 0.27
C LEU A 49 6.03 2.51 0.67
N VAL A 50 6.79 1.95 -0.29
CA VAL A 50 7.85 0.96 -0.05
C VAL A 50 7.35 -0.27 0.73
N LEU A 51 6.09 -0.66 0.52
CA LEU A 51 5.45 -1.76 1.24
C LEU A 51 5.79 -3.11 0.60
N ARG A 52 6.25 -4.05 1.43
CA ARG A 52 6.52 -5.44 1.01
C ARG A 52 5.21 -6.22 0.91
N GLN A 53 4.76 -6.47 -0.32
CA GLN A 53 3.65 -7.40 -0.57
C GLN A 53 4.11 -8.86 -0.50
N ASP A 54 3.21 -9.72 -0.04
CA ASP A 54 3.40 -11.17 0.07
C ASP A 54 3.72 -11.79 -1.31
N PRO A 55 4.66 -12.76 -1.39
CA PRO A 55 4.97 -13.48 -2.62
C PRO A 55 3.75 -14.10 -3.31
N SER A 56 2.75 -14.62 -2.58
CA SER A 56 1.51 -15.19 -3.11
C SER A 56 0.74 -14.18 -3.97
N VAL A 57 0.53 -12.97 -3.46
CA VAL A 57 -0.13 -11.86 -4.18
C VAL A 57 0.75 -11.36 -5.33
N LYS A 58 2.06 -11.21 -5.13
CA LYS A 58 2.97 -10.78 -6.20
C LYS A 58 3.04 -11.81 -7.35
N ARG A 59 2.87 -13.09 -7.07
CA ARG A 59 2.87 -14.16 -8.09
C ARG A 59 1.68 -14.04 -9.02
N THR A 60 0.51 -13.66 -8.51
CA THR A 60 -0.73 -13.52 -9.29
C THR A 60 -0.82 -12.22 -10.11
N ILE A 61 0.10 -11.25 -10.00
CA ILE A 61 0.01 -9.99 -10.78
C ILE A 61 1.13 -9.87 -11.82
N CYS A 62 0.82 -9.60 -13.09
CA CYS A 62 1.83 -9.48 -14.15
C CYS A 62 2.87 -8.37 -13.88
N LYS A 63 4.16 -8.63 -14.17
CA LYS A 63 5.24 -7.65 -13.94
C LYS A 63 5.24 -6.50 -14.95
N SER A 64 4.74 -6.69 -16.16
CA SER A 64 4.70 -5.65 -17.20
C SER A 64 3.37 -4.88 -17.13
N CYS A 65 2.28 -5.50 -17.59
CA CYS A 65 0.97 -4.85 -17.74
C CYS A 65 0.12 -4.81 -16.46
N SER A 66 0.59 -5.35 -15.35
CA SER A 66 -0.17 -5.45 -14.08
C SER A 66 -1.51 -6.18 -14.19
N SER A 67 -1.73 -7.01 -15.21
CA SER A 67 -2.91 -7.89 -15.29
C SER A 67 -2.90 -8.95 -14.19
N LEU A 68 -4.06 -9.20 -13.59
CA LEU A 68 -4.27 -10.32 -12.68
C LEU A 68 -4.19 -11.63 -13.47
N LEU A 69 -3.31 -12.54 -13.05
CA LEU A 69 -2.99 -13.82 -13.68
C LEU A 69 -3.87 -14.91 -13.07
N VAL A 70 -5.02 -15.13 -13.69
CA VAL A 70 -5.95 -16.22 -13.39
C VAL A 70 -5.69 -17.33 -14.41
N PRO A 71 -5.33 -18.55 -13.98
CA PRO A 71 -5.12 -19.67 -14.89
C PRO A 71 -6.39 -19.95 -15.70
N GLY A 72 -6.26 -20.07 -17.02
CA GLY A 72 -7.37 -20.37 -17.92
C GLY A 72 -8.15 -19.13 -18.41
N VAL A 73 -8.05 -17.98 -17.74
CA VAL A 73 -8.74 -16.74 -18.13
C VAL A 73 -7.77 -15.73 -18.72
N SER A 74 -6.79 -15.27 -17.94
CA SER A 74 -5.83 -14.21 -18.33
C SER A 74 -4.39 -14.71 -18.42
N SER A 75 -4.15 -15.96 -18.02
CA SER A 75 -2.83 -16.57 -18.01
C SER A 75 -2.88 -18.06 -18.33
N THR A 76 -1.79 -18.56 -18.90
CA THR A 76 -1.56 -20.00 -19.08
C THR A 76 -0.49 -20.46 -18.12
N VAL A 77 -0.74 -21.59 -17.45
CA VAL A 77 0.21 -22.23 -16.55
C VAL A 77 0.64 -23.55 -17.15
N ARG A 78 1.95 -23.74 -17.32
CA ARG A 78 2.53 -24.98 -17.85
C ARG A 78 3.65 -25.45 -16.94
N GLN A 79 3.68 -26.73 -16.63
CA GLN A 79 4.85 -27.34 -16.00
C GLN A 79 5.87 -27.73 -17.07
N ARG A 80 7.14 -27.35 -16.86
CA ARG A 80 8.26 -27.65 -17.75
C ARG A 80 9.38 -28.29 -16.95
N ARG A 81 10.03 -29.31 -17.51
CA ARG A 81 11.22 -29.93 -16.92
C ARG A 81 12.44 -29.59 -17.78
N ARG A 82 13.51 -29.08 -17.16
CA ARG A 82 14.79 -28.81 -17.84
C ARG A 82 15.94 -29.07 -16.87
N ARG A 83 16.96 -29.83 -17.30
CA ARG A 83 18.16 -30.14 -16.51
C ARG A 83 17.81 -30.67 -15.11
N GLY A 84 16.93 -31.67 -15.04
CA GLY A 84 16.48 -32.28 -13.78
C GLY A 84 15.52 -31.45 -12.92
N ARG A 85 15.40 -30.14 -13.14
CA ARG A 85 14.52 -29.25 -12.35
C ARG A 85 13.16 -29.06 -13.00
N ARG A 86 12.10 -29.04 -12.18
CA ARG A 86 10.73 -28.72 -12.59
C ARG A 86 10.45 -27.24 -12.38
N TRP A 87 9.77 -26.63 -13.34
CA TRP A 87 9.42 -25.21 -13.35
C TRP A 87 7.94 -25.04 -13.66
N SER A 88 7.25 -24.23 -12.87
CA SER A 88 5.92 -23.72 -13.18
C SER A 88 6.08 -22.43 -13.96
N VAL A 89 5.69 -22.46 -15.23
CA VAL A 89 5.79 -21.33 -16.16
C VAL A 89 4.41 -20.72 -16.31
N VAL A 90 4.26 -19.48 -15.85
CA VAL A 90 3.02 -18.70 -15.96
C VAL A 90 3.22 -17.63 -17.04
N ARG A 91 2.48 -17.71 -18.13
CA ARG A 91 2.51 -16.75 -19.24
C ARG A 91 1.24 -15.91 -19.23
N CYS A 92 1.40 -14.59 -19.21
CA CYS A 92 0.30 -13.65 -19.37
C CYS A 92 -0.23 -13.69 -20.81
N LEU A 93 -1.54 -13.83 -20.99
CA LEU A 93 -2.17 -13.82 -22.30
C LEU A 93 -2.29 -12.40 -22.88
N CYS A 94 -2.32 -11.38 -22.02
CA CYS A 94 -2.47 -9.99 -22.42
C CYS A 94 -1.21 -9.39 -23.06
N CYS A 95 -0.02 -9.69 -22.52
CA CYS A 95 1.25 -9.07 -22.95
C CYS A 95 2.37 -10.07 -23.26
N GLY A 96 2.13 -11.38 -23.11
CA GLY A 96 3.13 -12.43 -23.36
C GLY A 96 4.23 -12.57 -22.30
N GLN A 97 4.32 -11.67 -21.31
CA GLN A 97 5.32 -11.76 -20.25
C GLN A 97 5.19 -13.08 -19.48
N THR A 98 6.33 -13.72 -19.26
CA THR A 98 6.40 -15.03 -18.60
C THR A 98 7.08 -14.91 -17.23
N LYS A 99 6.49 -15.56 -16.22
CA LYS A 99 7.10 -15.81 -14.92
C LYS A 99 7.45 -17.28 -14.79
N ARG A 100 8.57 -17.59 -14.14
CA ARG A 100 9.04 -18.95 -13.91
C ARG A 100 9.25 -19.15 -12.42
N PHE A 101 8.62 -20.16 -11.86
CA PHE A 101 8.76 -20.53 -10.46
C PHE A 101 9.35 -21.93 -10.37
N PRO A 102 10.37 -22.17 -9.54
CA PRO A 102 10.84 -23.53 -9.28
C PRO A 102 9.72 -24.32 -8.62
N SER A 103 9.47 -25.54 -9.10
CA SER A 103 8.54 -26.49 -8.51
C SER A 103 9.36 -27.57 -7.81
N ASN A 104 9.74 -27.29 -6.57
CA ASN A 104 10.40 -28.24 -5.68
C ASN A 104 9.57 -28.39 -4.41
N PRO A 105 9.05 -29.59 -4.09
CA PRO A 105 8.25 -29.80 -2.88
C PRO A 105 9.03 -29.52 -1.58
N ALA A 106 10.36 -29.64 -1.59
CA ALA A 106 11.19 -29.36 -0.41
C ALA A 106 11.49 -27.85 -0.21
N TYR A 107 11.15 -26.99 -1.18
CA TYR A 107 11.46 -25.57 -1.12
C TYR A 107 10.30 -24.77 -0.50
N LYS A 108 10.58 -24.05 0.59
CA LYS A 108 9.66 -23.13 1.25
C LYS A 108 10.13 -21.68 1.09
N LEU A 109 9.20 -20.76 0.89
CA LEU A 109 9.52 -19.33 0.94
C LEU A 109 9.81 -18.88 2.37
N TRP A 110 10.61 -17.82 2.54
CA TRP A 110 10.79 -17.19 3.86
C TRP A 110 9.47 -16.86 4.54
N ALA A 111 8.50 -16.30 3.80
CA ALA A 111 7.17 -15.97 4.33
C ALA A 111 6.35 -17.17 4.82
N GLU A 112 6.73 -18.40 4.44
CA GLU A 112 6.06 -19.65 4.84
C GLU A 112 6.81 -20.37 5.97
N GLN A 113 7.96 -19.84 6.41
CA GLN A 113 8.71 -20.41 7.53
C GLN A 113 8.07 -20.00 8.86
N PRO A 114 8.00 -20.91 9.85
CA PRO A 114 7.35 -20.63 11.12
C PRO A 114 7.99 -19.44 11.83
N GLU A 115 9.31 -19.29 11.75
CA GLU A 115 10.05 -18.17 12.33
C GLU A 115 9.65 -16.83 11.72
N ALA A 116 9.24 -16.79 10.45
CA ALA A 116 8.84 -15.53 9.80
C ALA A 116 7.43 -15.07 10.19
N LEU A 117 6.61 -15.95 10.77
CA LEU A 117 5.25 -15.64 11.15
C LEU A 117 5.23 -14.87 12.48
N LEU A 118 4.56 -13.72 12.49
CA LEU A 118 4.48 -12.83 13.67
C LEU A 118 3.95 -13.55 14.93
N GLU A 119 3.12 -14.56 14.77
CA GLU A 119 2.54 -15.34 15.87
C GLU A 119 3.58 -16.23 16.59
N ASN A 120 4.66 -16.60 15.90
CA ASN A 120 5.74 -17.41 16.46
C ASN A 120 6.98 -16.57 16.81
N GLN A 121 6.94 -15.27 16.54
CA GLN A 121 8.01 -14.38 16.96
C GLN A 121 7.96 -14.26 18.48
N PRO A 122 9.09 -14.40 19.19
CA PRO A 122 9.13 -14.10 20.61
C PRO A 122 8.71 -12.63 20.75
N HIS A 123 7.54 -12.42 21.35
CA HIS A 123 7.16 -11.09 21.80
C HIS A 123 8.23 -10.70 22.80
N ALA A 124 9.11 -9.77 22.42
CA ALA A 124 10.03 -9.15 23.36
C ALA A 124 9.15 -8.59 24.48
N ASP A 125 9.21 -9.25 25.62
CA ASP A 125 8.48 -8.88 26.81
C ASP A 125 8.62 -7.38 27.03
N GLN A 126 7.49 -6.81 27.43
CA GLN A 126 7.37 -5.46 27.96
C GLN A 126 8.61 -5.16 28.81
N LYS A 127 9.40 -4.17 28.39
CA LYS A 127 10.48 -3.62 29.21
C LYS A 127 9.91 -3.39 30.61
N PRO A 128 10.40 -4.08 31.66
CA PRO A 128 9.95 -3.81 33.01
C PRO A 128 10.11 -2.33 33.28
N ALA A 129 9.06 -1.71 33.80
CA ALA A 129 9.07 -0.32 34.22
C ALA A 129 10.34 -0.06 35.03
N ALA A 130 11.13 0.93 34.60
CA ALA A 130 12.25 1.41 35.39
C ALA A 130 11.74 1.74 36.81
N PRO A 131 12.45 1.36 37.89
CA PRO A 131 12.09 1.77 39.24
C PRO A 131 11.92 3.29 39.28
N GLN A 132 10.73 3.75 39.67
CA GLN A 132 10.49 5.17 39.92
C GLN A 132 11.20 5.52 41.23
N ASP A 133 12.27 6.28 41.14
CA ASP A 133 12.86 6.96 42.31
C ASP A 133 11.81 7.89 42.93
N PRO A 134 11.59 7.84 44.26
CA PRO A 134 10.64 8.72 44.92
C PRO A 134 11.22 10.15 44.92
N ARG A 135 10.68 11.00 44.03
CA ARG A 135 10.93 12.44 44.07
C ARG A 135 10.37 13.01 45.38
N LYS A 136 11.26 13.55 46.21
CA LYS A 136 10.93 14.40 47.36
C LYS A 136 10.05 15.57 46.92
N GLU A 137 8.95 15.78 47.64
CA GLU A 137 8.20 17.04 47.61
C GLU A 137 9.02 18.19 48.20
N PRO A 138 8.75 19.43 47.74
CA PRO A 138 8.74 20.56 48.66
C PRO A 138 7.35 21.17 48.77
N SER A 139 6.93 21.23 50.03
CA SER A 139 5.87 21.98 50.67
C SER A 139 5.41 23.31 50.03
N ALA A 140 4.09 23.48 50.10
CA ALA A 140 3.27 24.67 49.97
C ALA A 140 3.88 26.03 50.37
N GLN A 141 3.47 27.09 49.63
CA GLN A 141 3.02 28.36 50.23
C GLN A 141 2.23 29.26 49.26
N LYS A 142 0.91 29.32 49.53
CA LYS A 142 -0.04 30.45 49.62
C LYS A 142 -0.28 31.46 48.46
N ALA A 143 -1.59 31.63 48.23
CA ALA A 143 -2.30 32.48 47.28
C ALA A 143 -2.06 34.00 47.34
N LYS A 144 -2.35 34.68 46.20
CA LYS A 144 -3.18 35.89 46.09
C LYS A 144 -3.50 36.23 44.62
N THR A 145 -4.79 36.25 44.28
CA THR A 145 -5.39 37.06 43.19
C THR A 145 -5.73 38.45 43.74
N PRO A 146 -5.79 39.52 42.91
CA PRO A 146 -7.06 39.86 42.24
C PRO A 146 -6.95 40.42 40.80
N SER A 147 -7.88 39.96 39.96
CA SER A 147 -8.94 40.71 39.25
C SER A 147 -8.68 42.06 38.54
N VAL A 148 -9.16 42.14 37.28
CA VAL A 148 -10.06 43.16 36.67
C VAL A 148 -9.58 43.83 35.35
N THR A 149 -10.33 43.49 34.27
CA THR A 149 -10.79 44.23 33.04
C THR A 149 -9.85 45.23 32.31
N THR A 150 -9.83 45.41 30.98
CA THR A 150 -10.92 45.52 29.97
C THR A 150 -10.25 45.66 28.59
N GLY A 151 -10.93 45.35 27.46
CA GLY A 151 -10.49 45.88 26.16
C GLY A 151 -10.89 45.07 24.92
N LEU A 152 -12.11 45.29 24.44
CA LEU A 152 -12.68 44.85 23.18
C LEU A 152 -12.07 45.64 22.00
N GLN A 153 -11.80 45.03 20.82
CA GLN A 153 -12.31 45.44 19.48
C GLN A 153 -11.48 44.98 18.25
N SER A 154 -12.20 44.23 17.39
CA SER A 154 -12.28 44.24 15.90
C SER A 154 -11.08 44.13 14.95
N ARG A 155 -11.27 43.27 13.94
CA ARG A 155 -10.56 43.14 12.65
C ARG A 155 -10.86 44.34 11.73
N PRO A 156 -10.04 44.57 10.68
CA PRO A 156 -10.58 44.28 9.33
C PRO A 156 -9.57 43.65 8.35
N ALA A 157 -10.11 43.16 7.24
CA ALA A 157 -9.43 42.62 6.06
C ALA A 157 -8.83 43.71 5.14
N PRO A 158 -8.03 43.34 4.14
CA PRO A 158 -7.97 44.12 2.90
C PRO A 158 -8.44 43.32 1.67
N GLN A 159 -9.28 43.98 0.88
CA GLN A 159 -9.66 43.65 -0.50
C GLN A 159 -8.55 44.09 -1.48
N GLY A 160 -8.55 43.48 -2.66
CA GLY A 160 -7.49 43.61 -3.66
C GLY A 160 -7.52 44.87 -4.54
N THR A 161 -6.57 44.91 -5.47
CA THR A 161 -6.55 45.81 -6.61
C THR A 161 -6.42 44.99 -7.91
N ALA A 162 -7.28 45.34 -8.87
CA ALA A 162 -7.25 44.93 -10.26
C ALA A 162 -6.19 45.76 -11.03
N GLU A 163 -5.61 45.27 -12.13
CA GLU A 163 -5.88 45.62 -13.55
C GLU A 163 -4.50 45.52 -14.27
N ALA A 164 -4.29 45.28 -15.56
CA ALA A 164 -5.07 45.09 -16.78
C ALA A 164 -4.22 44.26 -17.77
N GLY A 165 -4.86 43.63 -18.76
CA GLY A 165 -4.23 42.66 -19.68
C GLY A 165 -3.65 43.22 -20.99
N THR A 166 -3.25 42.31 -21.87
CA THR A 166 -3.28 42.47 -23.35
C THR A 166 -3.34 41.07 -24.01
N ARG A 167 -3.96 41.02 -25.19
CA ARG A 167 -4.51 39.88 -25.95
C ARG A 167 -3.53 39.24 -26.97
N VAL A 168 -4.03 38.15 -27.60
CA VAL A 168 -3.71 37.58 -28.95
C VAL A 168 -2.62 36.49 -28.94
N GLY A 169 -2.75 35.31 -29.58
CA GLY A 169 -3.70 34.82 -30.58
C GLY A 169 -3.57 33.31 -30.89
N LYS A 170 -4.40 32.88 -31.83
CA LYS A 170 -4.75 31.51 -32.25
C LYS A 170 -3.60 30.73 -32.91
N GLY A 171 -3.60 29.40 -32.76
CA GLY A 171 -2.85 28.46 -33.63
C GLY A 171 -3.30 27.01 -33.39
N GLY A 172 -4.03 26.43 -34.36
CA GLY A 172 -4.60 25.07 -34.30
C GLY A 172 -3.61 23.93 -34.61
N PRO A 173 -4.09 22.67 -34.72
CA PRO A 173 -3.24 21.48 -34.66
C PRO A 173 -2.74 21.03 -36.05
N SER A 174 -1.47 20.60 -36.11
CA SER A 174 -0.89 19.95 -37.28
C SER A 174 -0.93 18.43 -37.12
N ARG A 175 -1.69 17.76 -38.00
CA ARG A 175 -1.56 16.33 -38.31
C ARG A 175 -0.39 16.10 -39.27
N ARG A 176 0.36 15.02 -39.07
CA ARG A 176 1.01 14.22 -40.12
C ARG A 176 1.05 12.78 -39.67
#